data_AF-A0A1A8RLB3-F1
#
_entry.id   AF-A0A1A8RLB3-F1
#
_cell.length_a   1.000
_cell.length_b   1.000
_cell.length_c   1.000
_cell.angle_alpha   90.00
_cell.angle_beta   90.00
_cell.angle_gamma   90.00
#
_symmetry.space_group_name_H-M   'P 1'
#
loop_
_entity.id
_entity.type
_entity.pdbx_description
1 polymer ?
#
loop_
_entity_poly.entity_id
_entity_poly.type
_entity_poly.pdbx_seq_one_letter_code
_entity_poly.pdbx_strand_id
1 'polypeptide(L)'
;SVYQMGDLPRAVELTRRLVAVDPSHERAGGNLRYFELLLSKQLNEMNQAYQPASEESIQLGTYTRPKDHLPEREAYEALCRGEGVQMTKARQSRLFCRYQDGNRNPRLLLKPMKEEDEWDNPHIVRYLEMLSDREIEKIKELAKPRLARATVRDPKTGVLTTANYRVSKSAWLEGEEDVVIDRVNQ
;
A
#
# COMPACT_ATOMS: atom_id res chain seq x y z
N SER A 1 1.64 -12.86 0.34
CA SER A 1 2.92 -13.40 -0.19
C SER A 1 2.63 -14.75 -0.85
N VAL A 2 3.36 -15.13 -1.91
CA VAL A 2 3.24 -16.46 -2.56
C VAL A 2 3.42 -17.60 -1.54
N TYR A 3 4.33 -17.40 -0.58
CA TYR A 3 4.50 -18.29 0.55
C TYR A 3 3.19 -18.51 1.36
N GLN A 4 2.43 -17.45 1.62
CA GLN A 4 1.16 -17.53 2.36
C GLN A 4 0.04 -18.19 1.55
N MET A 5 0.22 -18.33 0.23
CA MET A 5 -0.70 -19.06 -0.64
C MET A 5 -0.35 -20.57 -0.72
N GLY A 6 0.68 -21.02 0.00
CA GLY A 6 1.10 -22.42 0.08
C GLY A 6 2.13 -22.84 -0.98
N ASP A 7 2.52 -21.96 -1.89
CA ASP A 7 3.48 -22.25 -2.95
C ASP A 7 4.91 -21.88 -2.51
N LEU A 8 5.48 -22.76 -1.69
CA LEU A 8 6.79 -22.58 -1.10
C LEU A 8 7.94 -22.63 -2.13
N PRO A 9 7.97 -23.56 -3.11
CA PRO A 9 9.01 -23.58 -4.14
C PRO A 9 9.07 -22.27 -4.93
N ARG A 10 7.92 -21.73 -5.35
CA ARG A 10 7.90 -20.47 -6.11
C ARG A 10 8.25 -19.27 -5.23
N ALA A 11 7.87 -19.29 -3.94
CA ALA A 11 8.27 -18.25 -3.01
C ALA A 11 9.79 -18.18 -2.84
N VAL A 12 10.49 -19.33 -2.77
CA VAL A 12 11.97 -19.38 -2.73
C VAL A 12 12.54 -18.77 -4.01
N GLU A 13 12.07 -19.21 -5.17
CA GLU A 13 12.57 -18.74 -6.46
C GLU A 13 12.42 -17.22 -6.65
N LEU A 14 11.22 -16.69 -6.36
CA LEU A 14 10.98 -15.24 -6.44
C LEU A 14 11.84 -14.46 -5.44
N THR A 15 12.08 -15.02 -4.24
CA THR A 15 12.94 -14.36 -3.23
C THR A 15 14.41 -14.39 -3.66
N ARG A 16 14.89 -15.47 -4.30
CA ARG A 16 16.23 -15.53 -4.88
C ARG A 16 16.42 -14.46 -5.95
N ARG A 17 15.43 -14.30 -6.85
CA ARG A 17 15.45 -13.23 -7.87
C ARG A 17 15.50 -11.84 -7.23
N LEU A 18 14.73 -11.61 -6.17
CA LEU A 18 14.77 -10.35 -5.44
C LEU A 18 16.15 -10.08 -4.82
N VAL A 19 16.76 -11.07 -4.17
CA VAL A 19 18.11 -10.93 -3.58
C VAL A 19 19.18 -10.74 -4.66
N ALA A 20 19.02 -11.34 -5.84
CA ALA A 20 19.94 -11.13 -6.95
C ALA A 20 19.88 -9.69 -7.50
N VAL A 21 18.70 -9.06 -7.49
CA VAL A 21 18.50 -7.68 -7.93
C VAL A 21 18.91 -6.68 -6.84
N ASP A 22 18.55 -6.94 -5.59
CA ASP A 22 18.90 -6.11 -4.43
C ASP A 22 19.47 -6.98 -3.29
N PRO A 23 20.80 -7.21 -3.29
CA PRO A 23 21.46 -7.96 -2.24
C PRO A 23 21.38 -7.30 -0.85
N SER A 24 21.15 -5.98 -0.82
CA SER A 24 21.09 -5.18 0.42
C SER A 24 19.68 -5.13 1.04
N HIS A 25 18.70 -5.77 0.42
CA HIS A 25 17.31 -5.72 0.84
C HIS A 25 17.14 -6.28 2.27
N GLU A 26 16.75 -5.40 3.21
CA GLU A 26 16.70 -5.67 4.67
C GLU A 26 16.04 -7.00 5.08
N ARG A 27 14.99 -7.42 4.36
CA ARG A 27 14.22 -8.64 4.67
C ARG A 27 14.44 -9.83 3.75
N ALA A 28 14.95 -9.63 2.54
CA ALA A 28 14.87 -10.66 1.50
C ALA A 28 15.79 -11.84 1.83
N GLY A 29 17.02 -11.56 2.27
CA GLY A 29 17.96 -12.60 2.68
C GLY A 29 17.47 -13.44 3.87
N GLY A 30 16.90 -12.79 4.89
CA GLY A 30 16.30 -13.47 6.04
C GLY A 30 15.12 -14.36 5.64
N ASN A 31 14.22 -13.84 4.81
CA ASN A 31 13.08 -14.60 4.28
C ASN A 31 13.54 -15.78 3.41
N LEU A 32 14.56 -15.60 2.57
CA LEU A 32 15.08 -16.66 1.72
C LEU A 32 15.57 -17.84 2.55
N ARG A 33 16.42 -17.59 3.56
CA ARG A 33 16.92 -18.62 4.47
C ARG A 33 15.80 -19.34 5.19
N TYR A 34 14.77 -18.60 5.61
CA TYR A 34 13.59 -19.17 6.27
C TYR A 34 12.79 -20.08 5.31
N PHE A 35 12.53 -19.63 4.08
CA PHE A 35 11.80 -20.42 3.09
C PHE A 35 12.57 -21.66 2.64
N GLU A 36 13.89 -21.57 2.46
CA GLU A 36 14.73 -22.73 2.12
C GLU A 36 14.73 -23.78 3.23
N LEU A 37 14.77 -23.36 4.49
CA LEU A 37 14.67 -24.28 5.63
C LEU A 37 13.31 -24.98 5.66
N LEU A 38 12.21 -24.25 5.49
CA LEU A 38 10.88 -24.85 5.42
C LEU A 38 10.76 -25.84 4.25
N LEU A 39 11.34 -25.50 3.09
CA LEU A 39 11.27 -26.32 1.90
C LEU A 39 12.04 -27.63 2.08
N SER A 40 13.26 -27.56 2.64
CA SER A 40 14.05 -28.76 2.97
C SER A 40 13.32 -29.69 3.94
N LYS A 41 12.65 -29.12 4.95
CA LYS A 41 11.87 -29.89 5.92
C LYS A 41 10.70 -30.60 5.24
N GLN A 42 9.95 -29.90 4.40
CA GLN A 42 8.83 -30.46 3.65
C GLN A 42 9.27 -31.58 2.70
N LEU A 43 10.38 -31.40 1.97
CA LEU A 43 10.92 -32.42 1.07
C LEU A 43 11.36 -33.68 1.82
N ASN A 44 12.01 -33.52 2.97
CA ASN A 44 12.43 -34.64 3.80
C ASN A 44 11.23 -35.41 4.38
N GLU A 45 10.20 -34.71 4.87
CA GLU A 45 8.98 -35.35 5.38
C GLU A 45 8.22 -36.11 4.29
N MET A 46 8.25 -35.62 3.05
CA MET A 46 7.57 -36.25 1.92
C MET A 46 8.43 -37.25 1.14
N ASN A 47 9.72 -37.43 1.51
CA ASN A 47 10.71 -38.20 0.74
C ASN A 47 10.71 -37.84 -0.76
N GLN A 48 10.62 -36.54 -1.07
CA GLN A 48 10.59 -36.04 -2.44
C GLN A 48 11.88 -35.27 -2.76
N ALA A 49 12.34 -35.39 -4.01
CA ALA A 49 13.39 -34.54 -4.54
C ALA A 49 12.84 -33.14 -4.83
N TYR A 50 13.67 -32.11 -4.67
CA TYR A 50 13.31 -30.75 -5.03
C TYR A 50 12.96 -30.67 -6.52
N GLN A 51 11.77 -30.15 -6.82
CA GLN A 51 11.40 -29.75 -8.17
C GLN A 51 11.42 -28.22 -8.23
N PRO A 52 12.13 -27.63 -9.20
CA PRO A 52 12.11 -26.19 -9.39
C PRO A 52 10.68 -25.71 -9.68
N ALA A 53 10.33 -24.55 -9.14
CA ALA A 53 9.04 -23.94 -9.41
C ALA A 53 8.90 -23.66 -10.92
N SER A 54 7.68 -23.77 -11.46
CA SER A 54 7.48 -23.41 -12.87
C SER A 54 7.74 -21.92 -13.08
N GLU A 55 8.42 -21.60 -14.18
CA GLU A 55 8.71 -20.23 -14.60
C GLU A 55 7.51 -19.50 -15.21
N GLU A 56 6.38 -20.19 -15.32
CA GLU A 56 5.14 -19.60 -15.82
C GLU A 56 4.74 -18.40 -14.95
N SER A 57 4.37 -17.32 -15.62
CA SER A 57 3.85 -16.14 -14.95
C SER A 57 2.60 -16.49 -14.14
N ILE A 58 2.50 -15.95 -12.92
CA ILE A 58 1.28 -16.04 -12.11
C ILE A 58 0.14 -15.35 -12.88
N GLN A 59 -0.87 -16.12 -13.26
CA GLN A 59 -2.06 -15.61 -13.93
C GLN A 59 -3.23 -15.46 -12.96
N LEU A 60 -4.27 -14.74 -13.40
CA LEU A 60 -5.53 -14.68 -12.67
C LEU A 60 -6.10 -16.10 -12.58
N GLY A 61 -6.25 -16.62 -11.35
CA GLY A 61 -6.73 -17.97 -11.09
C GLY A 61 -5.65 -19.02 -10.81
N THR A 62 -4.36 -18.68 -10.89
CA THR A 62 -3.27 -19.61 -10.47
C THR A 62 -3.41 -20.06 -9.02
N TYR A 63 -3.94 -19.18 -8.16
CA TYR A 63 -4.25 -19.49 -6.77
C TYR A 63 -5.73 -19.30 -6.50
N THR A 64 -6.35 -20.28 -5.85
CA THR A 64 -7.75 -20.17 -5.42
C THR A 64 -7.82 -19.19 -4.26
N ARG A 65 -8.61 -18.14 -4.45
CA ARG A 65 -8.86 -17.16 -3.40
C ARG A 65 -9.71 -17.81 -2.28
N PRO A 66 -9.34 -17.64 -1.00
CA PRO A 66 -10.21 -18.02 0.12
C PRO A 66 -11.56 -17.30 0.03
N LYS A 67 -12.66 -17.95 0.44
CA LYS A 67 -13.97 -17.31 0.46
C LYS A 67 -13.93 -16.04 1.30
N ASP A 68 -14.27 -14.92 0.68
CA ASP A 68 -14.27 -13.63 1.36
C ASP A 68 -15.53 -13.41 2.17
N HIS A 69 -15.35 -12.64 3.24
CA HIS A 69 -16.40 -12.19 4.16
C HIS A 69 -16.93 -10.79 3.80
N LEU A 70 -16.37 -10.17 2.74
CA LEU A 70 -16.73 -8.83 2.29
C LEU A 70 -17.44 -8.90 0.93
N PRO A 71 -18.76 -8.68 0.87
CA PRO A 71 -19.53 -8.69 -0.38
C PRO A 71 -19.03 -7.69 -1.43
N GLU A 72 -18.50 -6.55 -1.00
CA GLU A 72 -18.13 -5.43 -1.88
C GLU A 72 -16.74 -5.57 -2.51
N ARG A 73 -16.00 -6.64 -2.19
CA ARG A 73 -14.60 -6.77 -2.63
C ARG A 73 -14.46 -6.82 -4.14
N GLU A 74 -15.34 -7.56 -4.83
CA GLU A 74 -15.27 -7.67 -6.30
C GLU A 74 -15.47 -6.30 -6.95
N ALA A 75 -16.42 -5.51 -6.46
CA ALA A 75 -16.64 -4.14 -6.89
C ALA A 75 -15.42 -3.26 -6.61
N TYR A 76 -14.85 -3.32 -5.39
CA TYR A 76 -13.65 -2.57 -5.04
C TYR A 76 -12.45 -2.90 -5.93
N GLU A 77 -12.18 -4.18 -6.19
CA GLU A 77 -11.06 -4.60 -7.04
C GLU A 77 -11.29 -4.25 -8.51
N ALA A 78 -12.54 -4.24 -8.98
CA ALA A 78 -12.91 -3.74 -10.30
C ALA A 78 -12.54 -2.25 -10.47
N LEU A 79 -12.72 -1.44 -9.42
CA LEU A 79 -12.27 -0.04 -9.42
C LEU A 79 -10.75 0.07 -9.60
N CYS A 80 -9.95 -0.81 -9.00
CA CYS A 80 -8.50 -0.83 -9.18
C CYS A 80 -8.07 -1.14 -10.64
N ARG A 81 -8.93 -1.79 -11.42
CA ARG A 81 -8.73 -2.06 -12.85
C ARG A 81 -9.33 -0.98 -13.76
N GLY A 82 -9.97 0.04 -13.18
CA GLY A 82 -10.65 1.09 -13.94
C GLY A 82 -12.02 0.68 -14.48
N GLU A 83 -12.60 -0.43 -14.03
CA GLU A 83 -13.93 -0.92 -14.46
C GLU A 83 -15.10 -0.15 -13.80
N GLY A 84 -14.80 0.93 -13.08
CA GLY A 84 -15.78 1.78 -12.39
C GLY A 84 -16.49 2.79 -13.29
N VAL A 85 -17.25 3.68 -12.64
CA VAL A 85 -17.84 4.84 -13.31
C VAL A 85 -16.70 5.71 -13.88
N GLN A 86 -16.78 6.01 -15.16
CA GLN A 86 -15.84 6.88 -15.87
C GLN A 86 -16.48 8.24 -16.16
N MET A 87 -15.69 9.31 -16.13
CA MET A 87 -16.19 10.62 -16.56
C MET A 87 -16.43 10.64 -18.06
N THR A 88 -17.49 11.31 -18.49
CA THR A 88 -17.70 11.63 -19.90
C THR A 88 -16.72 12.71 -20.34
N LYS A 89 -16.37 12.74 -21.63
CA LYS A 89 -15.47 13.77 -22.19
C LYS A 89 -15.94 15.20 -21.87
N ALA A 90 -17.26 15.42 -21.87
CA ALA A 90 -17.86 16.72 -21.55
C ALA A 90 -17.71 17.13 -20.07
N ARG A 91 -17.64 16.15 -19.15
CA ARG A 91 -17.33 16.41 -17.74
C ARG A 91 -15.83 16.64 -17.56
N GLN A 92 -14.99 15.82 -18.20
CA GLN A 92 -13.54 15.95 -18.14
C GLN A 92 -13.08 17.32 -18.66
N SER A 93 -13.71 17.84 -19.72
CA SER A 93 -13.37 19.16 -20.27
C SER A 93 -13.69 20.34 -19.34
N ARG A 94 -14.41 20.10 -18.23
CA ARG A 94 -14.71 21.13 -17.21
C ARG A 94 -13.74 21.11 -16.04
N LEU A 95 -12.92 20.06 -15.91
CA LEU A 95 -11.88 19.99 -14.90
C LEU A 95 -10.82 21.05 -15.20
N PHE A 96 -10.30 21.70 -14.17
CA PHE A 96 -9.25 22.70 -14.35
C PHE A 96 -8.20 22.69 -13.25
N CYS A 97 -7.02 23.18 -13.61
CA CYS A 97 -5.92 23.43 -12.69
C CYS A 97 -5.94 24.91 -12.27
N ARG A 98 -5.66 25.17 -10.99
CA ARG A 98 -5.65 26.53 -10.45
C ARG A 98 -4.58 26.70 -9.38
N TYR A 99 -4.19 27.95 -9.19
CA TYR A 99 -3.39 28.39 -8.06
C TYR A 99 -4.34 28.91 -6.98
N GLN A 100 -4.41 28.21 -5.86
CA GLN A 100 -5.33 28.51 -4.78
C GLN A 100 -4.60 29.22 -3.64
N ASP A 101 -5.06 30.43 -3.29
CA ASP A 101 -4.46 31.26 -2.25
C ASP A 101 -5.15 31.11 -0.89
N GLY A 102 -6.10 30.19 -0.77
CA GLY A 102 -6.82 29.91 0.48
C GLY A 102 -7.59 31.10 1.00
N ASN A 103 -8.29 31.83 0.13
CA ASN A 103 -8.99 33.08 0.45
C ASN A 103 -8.03 34.15 0.99
N ARG A 104 -6.95 34.41 0.26
CA ARG A 104 -5.87 35.35 0.62
C ARG A 104 -5.18 34.99 1.93
N ASN A 105 -4.97 33.71 2.19
CA ASN A 105 -4.13 33.25 3.29
C ASN A 105 -2.72 33.83 3.11
N PRO A 106 -2.16 34.58 4.07
CA PRO A 106 -0.86 35.24 3.94
C PRO A 106 0.28 34.30 3.50
N ARG A 107 0.22 33.01 3.89
CA ARG A 107 1.22 32.00 3.52
C ARG A 107 1.13 31.58 2.05
N LEU A 108 -0.08 31.60 1.48
CA LEU A 108 -0.36 31.13 0.13
C LEU A 108 -0.41 32.27 -0.90
N LEU A 109 -0.31 33.54 -0.49
CA LEU A 109 -0.23 34.68 -1.42
C LEU A 109 1.04 34.64 -2.29
N LEU A 110 2.18 34.29 -1.70
CA LEU A 110 3.47 34.22 -2.41
C LEU A 110 3.75 32.86 -3.02
N LYS A 111 3.22 31.80 -2.41
CA LYS A 111 3.33 30.42 -2.89
C LYS A 111 1.94 29.76 -2.84
N PRO A 112 1.06 30.04 -3.82
CA PRO A 112 -0.25 29.43 -3.87
C PRO A 112 -0.15 27.91 -4.02
N MET A 113 -1.17 27.22 -3.53
CA MET A 113 -1.29 25.78 -3.70
C MET A 113 -1.62 25.45 -5.14
N LYS A 114 -0.91 24.47 -5.72
CA LYS A 114 -1.23 23.91 -7.03
C LYS A 114 -2.38 22.91 -6.85
N GLU A 115 -3.57 23.27 -7.30
CA GLU A 115 -4.79 22.47 -7.18
C GLU A 115 -5.23 21.99 -8.56
N GLU A 116 -5.57 20.71 -8.66
CA GLU A 116 -6.05 20.05 -9.88
C GLU A 116 -7.32 19.29 -9.60
N ASP A 117 -8.37 19.54 -10.39
CA ASP A 117 -9.61 18.78 -10.29
C ASP A 117 -9.42 17.36 -10.85
N GLU A 118 -9.63 16.35 -10.00
CA GLU A 118 -9.61 14.94 -10.39
C GLU A 118 -11.03 14.41 -10.68
N TRP A 119 -12.03 15.00 -10.03
CA TRP A 119 -13.43 14.62 -10.22
C TRP A 119 -14.38 15.78 -9.90
N ASP A 120 -15.48 15.89 -10.63
CA ASP A 120 -16.46 16.98 -10.51
C ASP A 120 -17.59 16.69 -9.50
N ASN A 121 -18.05 15.44 -9.38
CA ASN A 121 -19.08 15.06 -8.38
C ASN A 121 -18.97 13.58 -7.93
N PRO A 122 -18.56 13.30 -6.68
CA PRO A 122 -18.19 14.27 -5.64
C PRO A 122 -16.95 15.07 -6.05
N HIS A 123 -16.84 16.33 -5.64
CA HIS A 123 -15.69 17.15 -6.02
C HIS A 123 -14.41 16.60 -5.35
N ILE A 124 -13.48 16.10 -6.16
CA ILE A 124 -12.19 15.56 -5.70
C ILE A 124 -11.10 16.41 -6.33
N VAL A 125 -10.21 16.91 -5.48
CA VAL A 125 -9.07 17.73 -5.88
C VAL A 125 -7.77 17.09 -5.43
N ARG A 126 -6.73 17.24 -6.26
CA ARG A 126 -5.36 16.86 -5.94
C ARG A 126 -4.54 18.13 -5.72
N TYR A 127 -3.86 18.18 -4.58
CA TYR A 127 -2.86 19.21 -4.32
C TYR A 127 -1.48 18.69 -4.72
N LEU A 128 -0.83 19.41 -5.63
CA LEU A 128 0.51 19.08 -6.10
C LEU A 128 1.56 19.76 -5.24
N GLU A 129 2.63 19.03 -4.90
CA GLU A 129 3.79 19.55 -4.14
C GLU A 129 3.39 20.21 -2.80
N MET A 130 2.36 19.67 -2.15
CA MET A 130 1.87 20.19 -0.87
C MET A 130 2.92 20.12 0.23
N LEU A 131 3.72 19.04 0.25
CA LEU A 131 4.82 18.83 1.18
C LEU A 131 6.14 18.87 0.42
N SER A 132 7.15 19.51 1.01
CA SER A 132 8.51 19.45 0.51
C SER A 132 9.17 18.11 0.83
N ASP A 133 10.18 17.71 0.06
CA ASP A 133 10.92 16.47 0.29
C ASP A 133 11.49 16.37 1.71
N ARG A 134 11.94 17.50 2.28
CA ARG A 134 12.43 17.55 3.66
C ARG A 134 11.34 17.24 4.67
N GLU A 135 10.13 17.75 4.47
CA GLU A 135 8.98 17.50 5.35
C GLU A 135 8.55 16.03 5.23
N ILE A 136 8.52 15.50 4.01
CA ILE A 136 8.21 14.09 3.74
C ILE A 136 9.21 13.16 4.44
N GLU A 137 10.52 13.40 4.29
CA GLU A 137 11.53 12.57 4.95
C GLU A 137 11.45 12.67 6.48
N LYS A 138 11.17 13.86 7.03
CA LYS A 138 11.00 14.01 8.47
C LYS A 138 9.79 13.24 9.00
N ILE A 139 8.65 13.33 8.32
CA ILE A 139 7.45 12.55 8.65
C ILE A 139 7.76 11.05 8.59
N LYS A 140 8.47 10.59 7.55
CA LYS A 140 8.87 9.17 7.42
C LYS A 140 9.81 8.74 8.55
N GLU A 141 10.79 9.55 8.92
CA GLU A 141 11.71 9.29 10.02
C GLU A 141 10.97 9.07 11.34
N LEU A 142 10.04 9.97 11.68
CA LEU A 142 9.26 9.92 12.91
C LEU A 142 8.21 8.78 12.91
N ALA A 143 7.58 8.53 11.76
CA ALA A 143 6.52 7.53 11.65
C ALA A 143 7.04 6.10 11.64
N LYS A 144 8.12 5.81 10.92
CA LYS A 144 8.68 4.45 10.73
C LYS A 144 8.80 3.63 12.03
N PRO A 145 9.41 4.14 13.13
CA PRO A 145 9.54 3.36 14.37
C PRO A 145 8.21 3.12 15.09
N ARG A 146 7.16 3.90 14.80
CA ARG A 146 5.85 3.84 15.46
C ARG A 146 4.78 3.12 14.66
N LEU A 147 5.11 2.64 13.46
CA LEU A 147 4.16 1.96 12.59
C LEU A 147 3.62 0.68 13.23
N ALA A 148 2.37 0.74 13.71
CA ALA A 148 1.65 -0.39 14.26
C ALA A 148 0.64 -0.95 13.24
N ARG A 149 0.26 -2.22 13.40
CA ARG A 149 -0.77 -2.81 12.54
C ARG A 149 -2.08 -2.06 12.73
N ALA A 150 -2.66 -1.56 11.64
CA ALA A 150 -3.90 -0.81 11.70
C ALA A 150 -5.08 -1.73 12.07
N THR A 151 -5.74 -1.44 13.19
CA THR A 151 -6.91 -2.18 13.69
C THR A 151 -8.22 -1.60 13.15
N VAL A 152 -9.29 -2.38 13.25
CA VAL A 152 -10.67 -1.96 13.03
C VAL A 152 -11.49 -2.27 14.26
N ARG A 153 -12.53 -1.49 14.54
CA ARG A 153 -13.47 -1.80 15.59
C ARG A 153 -14.52 -2.76 15.04
N ASP A 154 -14.60 -3.97 15.62
CA ASP A 154 -15.62 -4.95 15.22
C ASP A 154 -17.01 -4.39 15.57
N PRO A 155 -17.95 -4.28 14.60
CA PRO A 155 -19.28 -3.73 14.85
C PRO A 155 -20.13 -4.59 15.80
N LYS A 156 -19.86 -5.91 15.91
CA LYS A 156 -20.61 -6.82 16.79
C LYS A 156 -20.06 -6.83 18.21
N THR A 157 -18.74 -6.95 18.35
CA THR A 157 -18.09 -7.10 19.66
C THR A 157 -17.58 -5.79 20.24
N GLY A 158 -17.41 -4.75 19.41
CA GLY A 158 -16.86 -3.46 19.80
C GLY A 158 -15.35 -3.46 20.05
N VAL A 159 -14.69 -4.63 19.95
CA VAL A 159 -13.27 -4.82 20.23
C VAL A 159 -12.43 -4.42 19.02
N LEU A 160 -11.25 -3.87 19.28
CA LEU A 160 -10.27 -3.58 18.24
C LEU A 160 -9.61 -4.88 17.78
N THR A 161 -9.80 -5.22 16.51
CA THR A 161 -9.24 -6.42 15.89
C THR A 161 -8.49 -6.08 14.60
N THR A 162 -7.58 -6.96 14.19
CA THR A 162 -6.86 -6.79 12.93
C THR A 162 -7.72 -7.27 11.76
N ALA A 163 -7.95 -6.40 10.78
CA ALA A 163 -8.63 -6.77 9.55
C ALA A 163 -7.71 -7.64 8.66
N ASN A 164 -8.20 -8.82 8.26
CA ASN A 164 -7.46 -9.73 7.37
C ASN A 164 -7.34 -9.19 5.94
N TYR A 165 -8.22 -8.26 5.55
CA TYR A 165 -8.31 -7.71 4.20
C TYR A 165 -7.45 -6.47 3.95
N ARG A 166 -6.82 -5.89 4.99
CA ARG A 166 -5.99 -4.68 4.87
C ARG A 166 -4.62 -4.92 5.46
N VAL A 167 -3.55 -4.69 4.69
CA VAL A 167 -2.16 -4.90 5.16
C VAL A 167 -1.44 -3.66 5.71
N SER A 168 -2.12 -2.52 5.80
CA SER A 168 -1.51 -1.26 6.19
C SER A 168 -1.02 -1.24 7.65
N LYS A 169 -0.02 -0.39 7.89
CA LYS A 169 0.40 0.04 9.23
C LYS A 169 0.18 1.54 9.34
N SER A 170 -0.12 2.01 10.54
CA SER A 170 -0.38 3.42 10.82
C SER A 170 0.42 3.87 12.04
N ALA A 171 0.78 5.14 12.06
CA ALA A 171 1.33 5.85 13.20
C ALA A 171 0.60 7.20 13.30
N TRP A 172 0.48 7.71 14.52
CA TRP A 172 -0.04 9.04 14.79
C TRP A 172 1.14 9.91 15.23
N LEU A 173 1.21 11.13 14.69
CA LEU A 173 2.23 12.12 15.02
C LEU A 173 1.51 13.39 15.46
N GLU A 174 1.79 13.86 16.68
CA GLU A 174 1.25 15.08 17.25
C GLU A 174 2.18 16.27 16.95
N GLY A 175 1.62 17.49 16.91
CA GLY A 175 2.39 18.70 16.58
C GLY A 175 3.51 18.99 17.57
N GLU A 176 3.31 18.66 18.86
CA GLU A 176 4.29 18.88 19.93
C GLU A 176 5.57 18.05 19.74
N GLU A 177 5.53 17.02 18.91
CA GLU A 177 6.65 16.10 18.73
C GLU A 177 7.77 16.65 17.83
N ASP A 178 7.43 17.48 16.86
CA ASP A 178 8.40 18.10 15.95
C ASP A 178 7.80 19.33 15.26
N VAL A 179 8.61 20.39 15.15
CA VAL A 179 8.23 21.66 14.52
C VAL A 179 7.77 21.52 13.06
N VAL A 180 8.21 20.47 12.36
CA VAL A 180 7.73 20.14 11.01
C VAL A 180 6.30 19.62 11.06
N ILE A 181 5.98 18.74 12.02
CA ILE A 181 4.63 18.20 12.16
C ILE A 181 3.65 19.30 12.55
N ASP A 182 4.02 20.13 13.53
CA ASP A 182 3.20 21.29 13.92
C ASP A 182 2.93 22.22 12.73
N ARG A 183 3.96 22.50 11.91
CA ARG A 183 3.81 23.36 10.74
C ARG A 183 2.89 22.76 9.67
N VAL A 184 3.01 21.46 9.41
CA VAL A 184 2.19 20.77 8.38
C VAL A 184 0.72 20.66 8.81
N ASN A 185 0.45 20.64 10.12
CA ASN A 185 -0.91 20.58 10.67
C ASN A 185 -1.69 21.91 10.58
N GLN A 186 -1.03 23.02 10.23
CA GLN A 186 -1.62 24.36 10.14
C GLN A 186 -2.06 24.71 8.72
#